data_AF-A0AAJ3PS87-F1
#
_entry.id   AF-A0AAJ3PS87-F1
#
_cell.length_a   1.000
_cell.length_b   1.000
_cell.length_c   1.000
_cell.angle_alpha   90.00
_cell.angle_beta   90.00
_cell.angle_gamma   90.00
#
_symmetry.space_group_name_H-M   'P 1'
#
loop_
_entity.id
_entity.type
_entity.pdbx_description
1 polymer ?
#
loop_
_entity_poly.entity_id
_entity_poly.type
_entity_poly.pdbx_seq_one_letter_code
_entity_poly.pdbx_strand_id
1 'polypeptide(L)'
;MKYIKVKWLHSLPDMPVLLYSELDPDRWEVRKVEAYADGTTDFADCDESSGSTELGIEPCPLLEVIAVDPVFEPEVISREEFEAVWQHAKGTARARGVRNDRTNPSTGSTADDDG
;
A
#
# COMPACT_ATOMS: atom_id res chain seq x y z
N MET A 1 -3.11 -5.07 -19.43
CA MET A 1 -3.20 -4.48 -18.09
C MET A 1 -3.86 -3.12 -18.18
N LYS A 2 -4.64 -2.75 -17.18
CA LYS A 2 -5.24 -1.42 -17.03
C LYS A 2 -4.80 -0.84 -15.69
N TYR A 3 -4.56 0.46 -15.64
CA TYR A 3 -4.11 1.15 -14.45
C TYR A 3 -5.16 2.17 -14.04
N ILE A 4 -5.53 2.14 -12.77
CA ILE A 4 -6.53 3.06 -12.21
C ILE A 4 -6.01 3.70 -10.93
N LYS A 5 -6.56 4.87 -10.65
CA LYS A 5 -6.40 5.59 -9.40
C LYS A 5 -7.80 5.95 -8.91
N VAL A 6 -8.08 5.68 -7.64
CA VAL A 6 -9.32 6.07 -6.99
C VAL A 6 -8.96 6.96 -5.83
N LYS A 7 -9.43 8.21 -5.88
CA LYS A 7 -9.35 9.10 -4.73
C LYS A 7 -10.56 8.88 -3.84
N TRP A 8 -10.32 8.63 -2.56
CA TRP A 8 -11.35 8.39 -1.57
C TRP A 8 -11.50 9.64 -0.67
N LEU A 9 -12.65 10.29 -0.80
CA LEU A 9 -12.98 11.54 -0.13
C LEU A 9 -13.54 11.24 1.27
N HIS A 10 -12.65 11.25 2.27
CA HIS A 10 -13.02 11.18 3.68
C HIS A 10 -12.06 11.97 4.56
N SER A 11 -12.33 11.98 5.87
CA SER A 11 -11.46 12.58 6.89
C SER A 11 -10.95 11.57 7.91
N LEU A 12 -11.11 10.27 7.65
CA LEU A 12 -10.55 9.19 8.48
C LEU A 12 -9.01 9.17 8.34
N PRO A 13 -8.25 9.34 9.44
CA PRO A 13 -6.79 9.47 9.36
C PRO A 13 -6.07 8.16 9.05
N ASP A 14 -6.64 7.03 9.49
CA ASP A 14 -6.02 5.70 9.35
C ASP A 14 -6.40 4.99 8.04
N MET A 15 -7.21 5.63 7.20
CA MET A 15 -7.68 5.08 5.93
C MET A 15 -6.93 5.75 4.76
N PRO A 16 -6.68 5.02 3.66
CA PRO A 16 -5.98 5.57 2.51
C PRO A 16 -6.85 6.58 1.77
N VAL A 17 -6.24 7.69 1.35
CA VAL A 17 -6.91 8.73 0.56
C VAL A 17 -6.78 8.49 -0.95
N LEU A 18 -5.83 7.66 -1.36
CA LEU A 18 -5.63 7.26 -2.76
C LEU A 18 -5.38 5.75 -2.83
N LEU A 19 -6.06 5.10 -3.77
CA LEU A 19 -5.88 3.70 -4.10
C LEU A 19 -5.45 3.59 -5.56
N TYR A 20 -4.32 2.95 -5.81
CA TYR A 20 -3.78 2.70 -7.14
C TYR A 20 -3.84 1.20 -7.40
N SER A 21 -4.39 0.78 -8.54
CA SER A 21 -4.49 -0.63 -8.89
C SER A 21 -4.04 -0.89 -10.32
N GLU A 22 -3.17 -1.89 -10.50
CA GLU A 22 -2.93 -2.55 -11.78
C GLU A 22 -3.87 -3.75 -11.89
N LEU A 23 -4.65 -3.75 -12.95
CA LEU A 23 -5.66 -4.75 -13.22
C LEU A 23 -5.26 -5.61 -14.44
N ASP A 24 -5.52 -6.90 -14.33
CA ASP A 24 -5.44 -7.83 -15.45
C ASP A 24 -6.60 -7.65 -16.46
N PRO A 25 -6.63 -8.39 -17.59
CA PRO A 25 -7.74 -8.31 -18.54
C PRO A 25 -9.12 -8.65 -17.96
N ASP A 26 -9.16 -9.47 -16.91
CA ASP A 26 -10.38 -9.91 -16.21
C ASP A 26 -10.74 -8.98 -15.03
N ARG A 27 -9.98 -7.89 -14.86
CA ARG A 27 -10.09 -6.85 -13.82
C ARG A 27 -9.69 -7.32 -12.41
N TRP A 28 -8.95 -8.41 -12.27
CA TRP A 28 -8.35 -8.77 -10.99
C TRP A 28 -7.18 -7.84 -10.67
N GLU A 29 -7.08 -7.44 -9.40
CA GLU A 29 -5.92 -6.70 -8.92
C GLU A 29 -4.69 -7.59 -8.94
N VAL A 30 -3.64 -7.15 -9.64
CA VAL A 30 -2.33 -7.82 -9.68
C VAL A 30 -1.32 -7.09 -8.81
N ARG A 31 -1.42 -5.76 -8.77
CA ARG A 31 -0.64 -4.89 -7.88
C ARG A 31 -1.53 -3.78 -7.35
N LYS A 32 -1.34 -3.43 -6.09
CA LYS A 32 -2.07 -2.35 -5.42
C LYS A 32 -1.13 -1.47 -4.60
N VAL A 33 -1.40 -0.17 -4.60
CA VAL A 33 -0.77 0.78 -3.66
C VAL A 33 -1.87 1.58 -2.97
N GLU A 34 -1.78 1.67 -1.65
CA GLU A 34 -2.60 2.53 -0.82
C GLU A 34 -1.73 3.67 -0.28
N ALA A 35 -2.16 4.92 -0.50
CA ALA A 35 -1.47 6.10 0.01
C ALA A 35 -2.35 6.82 1.03
N TYR A 36 -1.76 7.14 2.18
CA TYR A 36 -2.43 7.71 3.33
C TYR A 36 -2.20 9.22 3.41
N ALA A 37 -3.07 9.91 4.17
CA ALA A 37 -3.02 11.37 4.29
C ALA A 37 -1.71 11.90 4.91
N ASP A 38 -1.04 11.08 5.72
CA ASP A 38 0.26 11.39 6.34
C ASP A 38 1.45 11.20 5.39
N GLY A 39 1.20 10.80 4.14
CA GLY A 39 2.21 10.54 3.12
C GLY A 39 2.83 9.14 3.19
N THR A 40 2.40 8.30 4.12
CA THR A 40 2.79 6.88 4.10
C THR A 40 2.14 6.16 2.93
N THR A 41 2.80 5.10 2.48
CA THR A 41 2.33 4.24 1.39
C THR A 41 2.53 2.79 1.79
N ASP A 42 1.55 1.96 1.45
CA ASP A 42 1.61 0.52 1.54
C ASP A 42 1.23 -0.11 0.21
N PHE A 43 1.69 -1.34 -0.02
CA PHE A 43 1.53 -2.01 -1.30
C PHE A 43 1.23 -3.50 -1.14
N ALA A 44 0.68 -4.10 -2.18
CA ALA A 44 0.53 -5.55 -2.30
C ALA A 44 0.71 -6.00 -3.75
N ASP A 45 1.36 -7.15 -3.93
CA ASP A 45 1.32 -7.98 -5.14
C ASP A 45 1.07 -9.46 -4.76
N CYS A 46 1.26 -10.37 -5.70
CA CYS A 46 1.07 -11.81 -5.46
C CYS A 46 2.13 -12.45 -4.54
N ASP A 47 3.28 -11.79 -4.36
CA ASP A 47 4.43 -12.34 -3.65
C ASP A 47 4.61 -11.72 -2.26
N GLU A 48 4.36 -10.41 -2.14
CA GLU A 48 4.59 -9.66 -0.92
C GLU A 48 3.58 -8.51 -0.72
N SER A 49 3.42 -8.09 0.52
CA SER A 49 2.64 -6.92 0.91
C SER A 49 3.30 -6.16 2.05
N SER A 50 2.89 -4.91 2.25
CA SER A 50 3.28 -4.09 3.39
C SER A 50 2.07 -3.56 4.15
N GLY A 51 2.25 -3.34 5.46
CA GLY A 51 1.16 -2.85 6.31
C GLY A 51 0.01 -3.85 6.38
N SER A 52 -1.21 -3.36 6.13
CA SER A 52 -2.42 -4.16 6.01
C SER A 52 -2.99 -4.18 4.59
N THR A 53 -2.25 -3.70 3.60
CA THR A 53 -2.73 -3.65 2.21
C THR A 53 -2.76 -5.06 1.62
N GLU A 54 -3.89 -5.39 0.99
CA GLU A 54 -4.13 -6.66 0.32
C GLU A 54 -4.77 -6.42 -1.06
N LEU A 55 -4.59 -7.39 -1.96
CA LEU A 55 -5.29 -7.42 -3.25
C LEU A 55 -6.77 -7.73 -3.05
N GLY A 56 -7.61 -7.19 -3.93
CA GLY A 56 -9.03 -7.47 -3.97
C GLY A 56 -9.33 -8.95 -4.18
N ILE A 57 -10.27 -9.48 -3.40
CA ILE A 57 -10.77 -10.85 -3.51
C ILE A 57 -11.83 -11.03 -4.61
N GLU A 58 -12.21 -9.94 -5.28
CA GLU A 58 -13.15 -9.89 -6.39
C GLU A 58 -12.61 -8.99 -7.50
N PRO A 59 -13.07 -9.15 -8.75
CA PRO A 59 -12.72 -8.25 -9.83
C PRO A 59 -13.09 -6.80 -9.51
N CYS A 60 -12.17 -5.87 -9.80
CA CYS A 60 -12.40 -4.45 -9.59
C CYS A 60 -13.66 -3.99 -10.37
N PRO A 61 -14.58 -3.24 -9.73
CA PRO A 61 -15.74 -2.69 -10.39
C PRO A 61 -15.35 -1.75 -11.55
N LEU A 62 -16.29 -1.50 -12.47
CA LEU A 62 -16.08 -0.52 -13.53
C LEU A 62 -15.99 0.89 -12.92
N LEU A 63 -15.18 1.78 -13.52
CA LEU A 63 -15.03 3.15 -13.03
C LEU A 63 -16.38 3.88 -12.96
N GLU A 64 -17.29 3.64 -13.91
CA GLU A 64 -18.63 4.22 -13.89
C GLU A 64 -19.45 3.77 -12.68
N VAL A 65 -19.25 2.54 -12.20
CA VAL A 65 -19.90 2.00 -11.00
C VAL A 65 -19.26 2.59 -9.75
N ILE A 66 -17.93 2.73 -9.72
CA ILE A 66 -17.21 3.37 -8.60
C ILE A 66 -17.65 4.84 -8.47
N ALA A 67 -17.75 5.56 -9.60
CA ALA A 67 -18.11 6.98 -9.64
C ALA A 67 -19.58 7.28 -9.28
N VAL A 68 -20.43 6.25 -9.12
CA VAL A 68 -21.80 6.45 -8.60
C VAL A 68 -21.76 6.93 -7.15
N ASP A 69 -20.79 6.46 -6.37
CA ASP A 69 -20.62 6.90 -5.00
C ASP A 69 -19.78 8.18 -4.95
N PRO A 70 -20.35 9.31 -4.50
CA PRO A 70 -19.68 10.61 -4.52
C PRO A 70 -18.46 10.69 -3.60
N VAL A 71 -18.23 9.71 -2.71
CA VAL A 71 -17.00 9.65 -1.93
C VAL A 71 -15.82 9.10 -2.73
N PHE A 72 -16.03 8.61 -3.96
CA PHE A 72 -14.97 8.11 -4.82
C PHE A 72 -14.84 8.91 -6.13
N GLU A 73 -13.61 9.29 -6.46
CA GLU A 73 -13.25 9.90 -7.74
C GLU A 73 -12.29 8.95 -8.48
N PRO A 74 -12.81 8.04 -9.33
CA PRO A 74 -11.98 7.10 -10.09
C PRO A 74 -11.45 7.71 -11.39
N GLU A 75 -10.21 7.39 -11.74
CA GLU A 75 -9.52 7.86 -12.95
C GLU A 75 -8.70 6.72 -13.56
N VAL A 76 -8.61 6.68 -14.90
CA VAL A 76 -7.63 5.84 -15.60
C VAL A 76 -6.30 6.60 -15.64
N ILE A 77 -5.25 5.98 -15.16
CA ILE A 77 -3.90 6.56 -15.17
C ILE A 77 -3.00 5.85 -16.18
N SER A 78 -1.86 6.47 -16.49
CA SER A 78 -0.85 5.80 -17.31
C SER A 78 -0.11 4.72 -16.52
N ARG A 79 0.52 3.80 -17.25
CA ARG A 79 1.41 2.81 -16.65
C ARG A 79 2.57 3.48 -15.92
N GLU A 80 3.09 4.56 -16.50
CA GLU A 80 4.25 5.29 -15.97
C GLU A 80 3.91 5.96 -14.63
N GLU A 81 2.71 6.54 -14.50
CA GLU A 81 2.23 7.09 -13.23
C GLU A 81 2.12 5.98 -12.16
N PHE A 82 1.50 4.85 -12.52
CA PHE A 82 1.39 3.71 -11.60
C PHE A 82 2.76 3.19 -11.17
N GLU A 83 3.67 2.97 -12.11
CA GLU A 83 4.98 2.40 -11.82
C GLU A 83 5.83 3.33 -10.93
N ALA A 84 5.71 4.66 -11.11
CA ALA A 84 6.38 5.62 -10.24
C ALA A 84 5.92 5.49 -8.78
N VAL A 85 4.61 5.39 -8.54
CA VAL A 85 4.03 5.23 -7.19
C VAL A 85 4.36 3.86 -6.61
N TRP A 86 4.32 2.82 -7.43
CA TRP A 86 4.71 1.46 -7.05
C TRP A 86 6.16 1.38 -6.55
N GLN A 87 7.11 1.91 -7.32
CA GLN A 87 8.53 1.91 -6.93
C GLN A 87 8.77 2.75 -5.68
N HIS A 88 8.04 3.86 -5.52
CA HIS A 88 8.09 4.65 -4.29
C HIS A 88 7.64 3.82 -3.07
N ALA A 89 6.49 3.16 -3.15
CA ALA A 89 5.95 2.35 -2.05
C ALA A 89 6.87 1.16 -1.67
N LYS A 90 7.41 0.44 -2.67
CA LYS A 90 8.40 -0.64 -2.39
C LYS A 90 9.68 -0.09 -1.76
N GLY A 91 10.13 1.10 -2.18
CA GLY A 91 11.30 1.76 -1.60
C GLY A 91 11.09 2.18 -0.15
N THR A 92 9.93 2.77 0.17
CA THR A 92 9.59 3.21 1.54
C THR A 92 9.42 2.03 2.49
N ALA A 93 8.71 0.97 2.07
CA ALA A 93 8.52 -0.25 2.85
C ALA A 93 9.86 -0.93 3.19
N ARG A 94 10.78 -1.04 2.22
CA ARG A 94 12.13 -1.56 2.45
C ARG A 94 12.90 -0.73 3.48
N ALA A 95 12.86 0.60 3.36
CA ALA A 95 13.50 1.48 4.32
C ALA A 95 12.89 1.38 5.74
N ARG A 96 11.58 1.10 5.85
CA ARG A 96 10.89 0.87 7.12
C ARG A 96 11.26 -0.48 7.74
N GLY A 97 11.31 -1.56 6.95
CA GLY A 97 11.73 -2.89 7.40
C GLY A 97 13.18 -2.93 7.92
N VAL A 98 14.12 -2.25 7.24
CA VAL A 98 15.53 -2.16 7.67
C VAL A 98 15.70 -1.41 8.99
N ARG A 99 14.83 -0.43 9.29
CA ARG A 99 14.88 0.31 10.56
C ARG A 99 14.45 -0.52 11.76
N ASN A 100 13.56 -1.49 11.57
CA ASN A 100 13.01 -2.31 12.65
C ASN A 100 13.96 -3.42 13.13
N ASP A 101 15.00 -3.75 12.35
CA ASP A 101 16.00 -4.78 12.69
C ASP A 101 17.16 -4.26 13.56
N ARG A 102 17.21 -2.95 13.85
CA ARG A 102 18.31 -2.32 14.63
C ARG A 102 18.03 -2.11 16.11
N THR A 103 16.91 -2.58 16.65
CA THR A 103 16.61 -2.48 18.08
C THR A 103 16.45 -3.84 18.74
N ASN A 104 17.58 -4.51 18.97
CA ASN A 104 17.70 -5.44 20.09
C ASN A 104 19.12 -5.35 20.67
N PRO A 105 19.40 -4.43 21.62
CA PRO A 105 20.52 -4.65 22.50
C PRO A 105 20.11 -5.79 23.43
N SER A 106 20.47 -7.02 23.05
CA SER A 106 20.57 -8.13 23.99
C SER A 106 21.41 -7.63 25.17
N THR A 107 20.75 -7.28 26.27
CA THR A 107 21.42 -7.02 27.53
C THR A 107 22.00 -8.34 27.99
N GLY A 108 23.24 -8.59 27.58
CA GLY A 108 24.07 -9.67 28.06
C GLY A 108 24.27 -9.48 29.56
N SER A 109 23.80 -10.48 30.30
CA SER A 109 24.14 -10.72 31.68
C SER A 109 25.65 -10.82 31.87
N THR A 110 26.17 -10.13 32.88
CA THR A 110 27.36 -10.52 33.65
C THR A 110 26.98 -10.28 35.11
N ALA A 111 26.65 -11.33 35.88
CA ALA A 111 27.57 -12.27 36.50
C ALA A 111 28.03 -11.74 37.88
N ASP A 112 27.60 -12.48 38.90
CA ASP A 112 28.29 -12.76 40.16
C ASP A 112 28.51 -11.61 41.16
N ASP A 113 27.65 -11.57 42.18
CA ASP A 113 27.91 -10.94 43.48
C ASP A 113 28.03 -12.09 44.51
N ASP A 114 29.27 -12.51 44.76
CA ASP A 114 29.66 -13.39 45.86
C ASP A 114 30.89 -12.71 46.52
N GLY A 115 30.68 -12.15 47.71
CA GLY A 115 31.71 -11.44 48.50
C GLY A 115 31.17 -10.58 49.63
#